data_AF-A0A4Q6I7U8-F1
#
_entry.id   AF-A0A4Q6I7U8-F1
#
_cell.length_a   1.000
_cell.length_b   1.000
_cell.length_c   1.000
_cell.angle_alpha   90.00
_cell.angle_beta   90.00
_cell.angle_gamma   90.00
#
_symmetry.space_group_name_H-M   'P 1'
#
loop_
_entity.id
_entity.type
_entity.pdbx_description
1 polymer ?
#
loop_
_entity_poly.entity_id
_entity_poly.type
_entity_poly.pdbx_seq_one_letter_code
_entity_poly.pdbx_strand_id
1 'polypeptide(L)'
;MWCRPGRGLPFAHPLLPANTSDGPAVLVDLSPLIAATTQWLTRAYPASGGALASALCEVQARQAVTVAAWLRYPTQMDAALVGMAGPGGSARLDWITGADSDGGQDPEGDAWRTWVDEVVASWAACLLTDAELAGLAVTALADGGHTGGTPVEFRRLIAPDEQDRQAAALLRHPDLLAPVAELHQTLLLDRLGPGQALTA
;
A
#
# COMPACT_ATOMS: atom_id res chain seq x y z
N MET A 1 80.27 -5.31 -27.32
CA MET A 1 79.97 -6.21 -26.19
C MET A 1 78.67 -5.71 -25.56
N TRP A 2 77.52 -5.92 -26.20
CA TRP A 2 76.49 -6.93 -25.89
C TRP A 2 76.00 -6.97 -24.42
N CYS A 3 74.74 -6.54 -24.28
CA CYS A 3 73.66 -6.95 -23.36
C CYS A 3 73.68 -6.62 -21.85
N ARG A 4 72.69 -5.81 -21.47
CA ARG A 4 71.87 -6.02 -20.25
C ARG A 4 70.39 -5.67 -20.54
N PRO A 5 69.40 -6.41 -19.99
CA PRO A 5 67.98 -6.32 -20.32
C PRO A 5 67.18 -5.53 -19.27
N GLY A 6 65.95 -5.13 -19.61
CA GLY A 6 64.95 -4.68 -18.62
C GLY A 6 63.83 -3.82 -19.19
N ARG A 7 62.79 -4.44 -19.72
CA ARG A 7 61.49 -3.83 -20.04
C ARG A 7 60.88 -3.21 -18.76
N GLY A 8 60.81 -1.88 -18.71
CA GLY A 8 59.93 -1.16 -17.79
C GLY A 8 58.67 -0.74 -18.55
N LEU A 9 57.52 -1.30 -18.15
CA LEU A 9 56.19 -0.95 -18.66
C LEU A 9 55.81 0.49 -18.25
N PRO A 10 55.07 1.23 -19.09
CA PRO A 10 54.50 2.51 -18.69
C PRO A 10 53.37 2.28 -17.68
N PHE A 11 53.51 2.87 -16.49
CA PHE A 11 52.43 2.95 -15.51
C PHE A 11 51.31 3.82 -16.08
N ALA A 12 50.21 3.16 -16.42
CA ALA A 12 48.94 3.81 -16.74
C ALA A 12 48.39 4.49 -15.48
N HIS A 13 47.97 5.75 -15.66
CA HIS A 13 47.19 6.49 -14.68
C HIS A 13 45.98 5.66 -14.22
N PRO A 14 45.73 5.51 -12.91
CA PRO A 14 44.46 5.01 -12.45
C PRO A 14 43.38 6.03 -12.80
N LEU A 15 42.46 5.59 -13.67
CA LEU A 15 41.17 6.23 -13.89
C LEU A 15 40.48 6.34 -12.52
N LEU A 16 40.24 7.58 -12.09
CA LEU A 16 39.31 7.89 -11.01
C LEU A 16 37.98 7.19 -11.32
N PRO A 17 37.40 6.40 -10.38
CA PRO A 17 36.01 6.02 -10.53
C PRO A 17 35.18 7.30 -10.52
N ALA A 18 34.39 7.47 -11.58
CA ALA A 18 33.35 8.48 -11.63
C ALA A 18 32.49 8.33 -10.38
N ASN A 19 32.37 9.44 -9.67
CA ASN A 19 31.57 9.61 -8.48
C ASN A 19 30.09 9.51 -8.89
N THR A 20 29.59 8.29 -9.12
CA THR A 20 28.15 8.05 -9.14
C THR A 20 27.75 7.96 -7.68
N SER A 21 27.45 9.14 -7.11
CA SER A 21 26.67 9.25 -5.90
C SER A 21 25.25 8.78 -6.24
N ASP A 22 25.10 7.47 -6.42
CA ASP A 22 23.84 6.77 -6.18
C ASP A 22 23.91 6.38 -4.71
N GLY A 23 23.81 7.40 -3.84
CA GLY A 23 23.33 7.14 -2.48
C GLY A 23 22.00 6.41 -2.62
N PRO A 24 21.63 5.48 -1.73
CA PRO A 24 20.40 4.73 -1.89
C PRO A 24 19.29 5.77 -1.99
N ALA A 25 18.76 5.97 -3.20
CA ALA A 25 17.46 6.54 -3.38
C ALA A 25 16.61 5.59 -2.56
N VAL A 26 16.27 6.02 -1.35
CA VAL A 26 15.27 5.37 -0.54
C VAL A 26 14.05 5.51 -1.42
N LEU A 27 13.80 4.51 -2.26
CA LEU A 27 12.48 4.24 -2.80
C LEU A 27 11.65 4.12 -1.53
N VAL A 28 11.03 5.24 -1.15
CA VAL A 28 10.19 5.25 0.03
C VAL A 28 9.02 4.39 -0.36
N ASP A 29 9.12 3.15 0.10
CA ASP A 29 8.20 2.11 -0.23
C ASP A 29 6.96 2.31 0.63
N LEU A 30 5.79 2.26 0.00
CA LEU A 30 4.52 2.28 0.72
C LEU A 30 4.31 0.97 1.53
N SER A 31 5.19 -0.02 1.39
CA SER A 31 5.14 -1.31 2.09
C SER A 31 4.83 -1.24 3.59
N PRO A 32 5.47 -0.38 4.42
CA PRO A 32 5.16 -0.32 5.85
C PRO A 32 3.71 0.13 6.12
N LEU A 33 3.24 1.13 5.36
CA LEU A 33 1.87 1.64 5.43
C LEU A 33 0.87 0.59 4.95
N ILE A 34 1.16 -0.07 3.83
CA ILE A 34 0.32 -1.14 3.28
C ILE A 34 0.22 -2.29 4.28
N ALA A 35 1.35 -2.71 4.86
CA ALA A 35 1.38 -3.79 5.85
C ALA A 35 0.60 -3.42 7.12
N ALA A 36 0.85 -2.24 7.67
CA ALA A 36 0.18 -1.75 8.88
C ALA A 36 -1.34 -1.63 8.68
N THR A 37 -1.79 -1.04 7.57
CA THR A 37 -3.21 -0.84 7.28
C THR A 37 -3.92 -2.16 6.96
N THR A 38 -3.25 -3.09 6.27
CA THR A 38 -3.75 -4.46 6.07
C THR A 38 -3.91 -5.20 7.41
N GLN A 39 -2.92 -5.08 8.28
CA GLN A 39 -2.94 -5.67 9.62
C GLN A 39 -4.07 -5.07 10.46
N TRP A 40 -4.29 -3.76 10.37
CA TRP A 40 -5.40 -3.09 11.04
C TRP A 40 -6.75 -3.68 10.60
N LEU A 41 -7.01 -3.75 9.28
CA LEU A 41 -8.26 -4.28 8.73
C LEU A 41 -8.52 -5.73 9.12
N THR A 42 -7.50 -6.59 9.04
CA THR A 42 -7.64 -8.03 9.37
C THR A 42 -7.78 -8.30 10.86
N ARG A 43 -7.30 -7.39 11.73
CA ARG A 43 -7.55 -7.43 13.18
C ARG A 43 -8.95 -6.92 13.53
N ALA A 44 -9.43 -5.85 12.88
CA ALA A 44 -10.75 -5.30 13.11
C ALA A 44 -11.88 -6.21 12.56
N TYR A 45 -11.64 -6.85 11.41
CA TYR A 45 -12.61 -7.69 10.71
C TYR A 45 -11.99 -9.06 10.40
N PRO A 46 -11.89 -9.95 11.40
CA PRO A 46 -11.21 -11.23 11.24
C PRO A 46 -11.94 -12.16 10.26
N ALA A 47 -11.17 -13.06 9.64
CA ALA A 47 -11.72 -14.07 8.75
C ALA A 47 -12.68 -15.02 9.46
N SER A 48 -13.75 -15.43 8.77
CA SER A 48 -14.69 -16.43 9.27
C SER A 48 -14.20 -17.84 8.89
N GLY A 49 -13.16 -18.35 9.57
CA GLY A 49 -12.64 -19.70 9.29
C GLY A 49 -11.24 -20.00 9.82
N GLY A 50 -10.63 -21.08 9.32
CA GLY A 50 -9.28 -21.52 9.69
C GLY A 50 -8.16 -20.75 8.95
N ALA A 51 -6.91 -21.21 9.12
CA ALA A 51 -5.71 -20.51 8.61
C ALA A 51 -5.76 -20.13 7.12
N LEU A 52 -6.35 -20.98 6.27
CA LEU A 52 -6.54 -20.67 4.85
C LEU A 52 -7.50 -19.47 4.65
N ALA A 53 -8.60 -19.42 5.39
CA ALA A 53 -9.53 -18.29 5.33
C ALA A 53 -8.87 -16.99 5.84
N SER A 54 -8.06 -17.08 6.89
CA SER A 54 -7.25 -15.94 7.36
C SER A 54 -6.30 -15.43 6.27
N ALA A 55 -5.59 -16.33 5.59
CA ALA A 55 -4.69 -15.96 4.50
C ALA A 55 -5.44 -15.34 3.31
N LEU A 56 -6.61 -15.87 2.94
CA LEU A 56 -7.44 -15.30 1.86
C LEU A 56 -7.98 -13.91 2.22
N CYS A 57 -8.44 -13.73 3.47
CA CYS A 57 -8.89 -12.44 3.98
C CYS A 57 -7.76 -11.41 3.95
N GLU A 58 -6.56 -11.79 4.39
CA GLU A 58 -5.38 -10.91 4.35
C GLU A 58 -4.98 -10.53 2.93
N VAL A 59 -5.01 -11.47 1.98
CA VAL A 59 -4.71 -11.18 0.57
C VAL A 59 -5.71 -10.17 0.00
N GLN A 60 -7.00 -10.31 0.28
CA GLN A 60 -8.02 -9.36 -0.18
C GLN A 60 -7.86 -7.98 0.45
N ALA A 61 -7.63 -7.91 1.77
CA ALA A 61 -7.34 -6.66 2.47
C ALA A 61 -6.11 -5.97 1.87
N ARG A 62 -5.03 -6.72 1.64
CA ARG A 62 -3.79 -6.20 1.05
C ARG A 62 -4.02 -5.63 -0.35
N GLN A 63 -4.78 -6.33 -1.19
CA GLN A 63 -5.10 -5.82 -2.53
C GLN A 63 -5.86 -4.49 -2.48
N ALA A 64 -6.88 -4.38 -1.63
CA ALA A 64 -7.64 -3.14 -1.45
C ALA A 64 -6.77 -1.99 -0.94
N VAL A 65 -5.94 -2.26 0.07
CA VAL A 65 -5.03 -1.28 0.67
C VAL A 65 -3.98 -0.81 -0.34
N THR A 66 -3.42 -1.72 -1.16
CA THR A 66 -2.47 -1.33 -2.21
C THR A 66 -3.12 -0.39 -3.22
N VAL A 67 -4.32 -0.70 -3.70
CA VAL A 67 -5.06 0.16 -4.64
C VAL A 67 -5.33 1.52 -4.03
N ALA A 68 -5.83 1.56 -2.79
CA ALA A 68 -6.09 2.80 -2.07
C ALA A 68 -4.82 3.63 -1.83
N ALA A 69 -3.71 2.99 -1.43
CA ALA A 69 -2.44 3.66 -1.20
C ALA A 69 -1.88 4.29 -2.49
N TRP A 70 -1.98 3.60 -3.62
CA TRP A 70 -1.52 4.12 -4.90
C TRP A 70 -2.39 5.26 -5.43
N LEU A 71 -3.71 5.24 -5.15
CA LEU A 71 -4.58 6.36 -5.48
C LEU A 71 -4.26 7.60 -4.64
N ARG A 72 -3.87 7.40 -3.37
CA ARG A 72 -3.58 8.47 -2.40
C ARG A 72 -2.19 9.07 -2.59
N TYR A 73 -1.21 8.24 -2.92
CA TYR A 73 0.20 8.59 -3.11
C TYR A 73 0.64 8.25 -4.54
N PRO A 74 0.16 9.01 -5.55
CA PRO A 74 0.37 8.70 -6.97
C PRO A 74 1.78 9.04 -7.46
N THR A 75 2.66 9.63 -6.64
CA THR A 75 4.05 9.90 -7.03
C THR A 75 5.04 9.39 -5.98
N GLN A 76 6.28 9.14 -6.40
CA GLN A 76 7.37 8.79 -5.47
C GLN A 76 7.64 9.91 -4.45
N MET A 77 7.40 11.17 -4.82
CA MET A 77 7.53 12.30 -3.91
C MET A 77 6.50 12.21 -2.78
N ASP A 78 5.26 11.86 -3.10
CA ASP A 78 4.21 11.70 -2.08
C ASP A 78 4.53 10.53 -1.13
N ALA A 79 5.02 9.42 -1.68
CA ALA A 79 5.51 8.30 -0.89
C ALA A 79 6.66 8.71 0.05
N ALA A 80 7.61 9.53 -0.43
CA ALA A 80 8.70 10.04 0.38
C ALA A 80 8.23 10.97 1.50
N LEU A 81 7.27 11.85 1.20
CA LEU A 81 6.70 12.76 2.20
C LEU A 81 5.99 11.99 3.32
N VAL A 82 5.21 10.95 3.01
CA VAL A 82 4.55 10.13 4.05
C VAL A 82 5.56 9.33 4.87
N GLY A 83 6.66 8.85 4.26
CA GLY A 83 7.73 8.18 5.01
C GLY A 83 8.44 9.11 6.01
N MET A 84 8.45 10.43 5.77
CA MET A 84 9.04 11.42 6.67
C MET A 84 8.04 11.97 7.70
N ALA A 85 6.79 12.21 7.31
CA ALA A 85 5.77 12.83 8.16
C ALA A 85 4.97 11.80 8.99
N GLY A 86 4.89 10.55 8.53
CA GLY A 86 4.01 9.52 9.06
C GLY A 86 2.55 9.66 8.56
N PRO A 87 1.80 8.55 8.47
CA PRO A 87 0.44 8.53 7.92
C PRO A 87 -0.70 8.91 8.88
N GLY A 88 -0.39 9.33 10.12
CA GLY A 88 -1.38 9.82 11.09
C GLY A 88 -1.85 8.80 12.13
N GLY A 89 -1.77 7.50 11.83
CA GLY A 89 -1.98 6.40 12.78
C GLY A 89 -3.42 5.90 12.95
N SER A 90 -3.60 4.83 13.75
CA SER A 90 -4.88 4.10 13.87
C SER A 90 -5.84 4.61 14.95
N ALA A 91 -5.46 5.60 15.77
CA ALA A 91 -6.20 5.95 17.00
C ALA A 91 -7.70 6.22 16.78
N ARG A 92 -8.04 7.00 15.75
CA ARG A 92 -9.44 7.31 15.42
C ARG A 92 -10.20 6.07 14.92
N LEU A 93 -9.54 5.24 14.12
CA LEU A 93 -10.12 4.02 13.61
C LEU A 93 -10.38 3.00 14.73
N ASP A 94 -9.46 2.87 15.67
CA ASP A 94 -9.58 1.99 16.85
C ASP A 94 -10.74 2.43 17.76
N TRP A 95 -10.95 3.74 17.91
CA TRP A 95 -12.10 4.28 18.62
C TRP A 95 -13.43 3.94 17.92
N ILE A 96 -13.50 4.08 16.58
CA ILE A 96 -14.71 3.79 15.79
C ILE A 96 -15.09 2.31 15.84
N THR A 97 -14.09 1.40 15.77
CA THR A 97 -14.33 -0.05 15.80
C THR A 97 -14.49 -0.60 17.22
N GLY A 98 -14.36 0.24 18.25
CA GLY A 98 -14.43 -0.17 19.65
C GLY A 98 -13.22 -1.01 20.10
N ALA A 99 -12.13 -1.02 19.31
CA ALA A 99 -10.88 -1.70 19.62
C ALA A 99 -10.05 -0.99 20.71
N ASP A 100 -10.52 0.16 21.21
CA ASP A 100 -9.95 0.95 22.30
C ASP A 100 -10.08 0.30 23.69
N SER A 101 -10.26 -1.02 23.75
CA SER A 101 -10.47 -1.78 24.99
C SER A 101 -9.13 -2.26 25.57
N ASP A 102 -8.56 -1.42 26.42
CA ASP A 102 -7.86 -1.69 27.69
C ASP A 102 -7.01 -2.98 27.82
N GLY A 103 -5.70 -2.81 28.07
CA GLY A 103 -4.89 -3.81 28.77
C GLY A 103 -3.55 -4.19 28.15
N GLY A 104 -2.60 -3.27 28.12
CA GLY A 104 -1.18 -3.56 27.87
C GLY A 104 -0.69 -3.08 26.50
N GLN A 105 -0.52 -1.76 26.36
CA GLN A 105 0.27 -1.21 25.26
C GLN A 105 1.72 -1.67 25.44
N ASP A 106 2.13 -2.66 24.67
CA ASP A 106 3.54 -2.90 24.42
C ASP A 106 4.00 -1.83 23.42
N PRO A 107 4.80 -0.83 23.83
CA PRO A 107 5.16 0.29 22.98
C PRO A 107 5.93 -0.14 21.72
N GLU A 108 6.63 -1.29 21.75
CA GLU A 108 7.29 -1.87 20.57
C GLU A 108 6.33 -2.69 19.71
N GLY A 109 5.45 -3.49 20.35
CA GLY A 109 4.40 -4.26 19.67
C GLY A 109 3.32 -3.43 18.98
N ASP A 110 3.14 -2.17 19.38
CA ASP A 110 2.13 -1.25 18.83
C ASP A 110 2.71 -0.22 17.85
N ALA A 111 4.01 -0.21 17.59
CA ALA A 111 4.66 0.76 16.69
C ALA A 111 4.06 0.78 15.28
N TRP A 112 3.57 -0.36 14.78
CA TRP A 112 2.88 -0.47 13.48
C TRP A 112 1.59 0.38 13.41
N ARG A 113 0.93 0.66 14.54
CA ARG A 113 -0.29 1.50 14.57
C ARG A 113 -0.05 2.93 14.11
N THR A 114 1.18 3.43 14.27
CA THR A 114 1.56 4.77 13.78
C THR A 114 1.71 4.82 12.26
N TRP A 115 1.89 3.67 11.63
CA TRP A 115 2.00 3.51 10.17
C TRP A 115 0.65 3.26 9.48
N VAL A 116 -0.46 3.25 10.23
CA VAL A 116 -1.80 3.14 9.65
C VAL A 116 -2.22 4.49 9.08
N ASP A 117 -2.79 4.47 7.88
CA ASP A 117 -3.34 5.66 7.22
C ASP A 117 -4.88 5.57 7.21
N GLU A 118 -5.54 6.52 7.88
CA GLU A 118 -7.01 6.57 7.99
C GLU A 118 -7.70 6.70 6.63
N VAL A 119 -7.12 7.48 5.71
CA VAL A 119 -7.68 7.69 4.38
C VAL A 119 -7.56 6.40 3.56
N VAL A 120 -6.39 5.76 3.58
CA VAL A 120 -6.18 4.49 2.88
C VAL A 120 -7.06 3.38 3.48
N ALA A 121 -7.22 3.32 4.80
CA ALA A 121 -8.11 2.36 5.46
C ALA A 121 -9.57 2.56 5.04
N SER A 122 -10.05 3.81 5.03
CA SER A 122 -11.40 4.18 4.61
C SER A 122 -11.65 3.87 3.13
N TRP A 123 -10.69 4.20 2.26
CA TRP A 123 -10.78 3.89 0.84
C TRP A 123 -10.76 2.38 0.59
N ALA A 124 -9.87 1.64 1.26
CA ALA A 124 -9.83 0.19 1.17
C ALA A 124 -11.16 -0.43 1.62
N ALA A 125 -11.78 0.08 2.69
CA ALA A 125 -13.10 -0.35 3.14
C ALA A 125 -14.16 -0.16 2.04
N CYS A 126 -14.20 1.01 1.39
CA CYS A 126 -15.10 1.26 0.26
C CYS A 126 -14.89 0.24 -0.89
N LEU A 127 -13.64 -0.01 -1.27
CA LEU A 127 -13.27 -0.92 -2.37
C LEU A 127 -13.59 -2.40 -2.03
N LEU A 128 -13.54 -2.79 -0.76
CA LEU A 128 -13.89 -4.14 -0.32
C LEU A 128 -15.40 -4.40 -0.36
N THR A 129 -16.20 -3.37 -0.09
CA THR A 129 -17.67 -3.43 -0.10
C THR A 129 -18.30 -3.22 -1.48
N ASP A 130 -17.62 -2.51 -2.39
CA ASP A 130 -18.13 -2.17 -3.72
C ASP A 130 -17.16 -2.62 -4.82
N ALA A 131 -17.50 -3.71 -5.50
CA ALA A 131 -16.68 -4.30 -6.56
C ALA A 131 -16.63 -3.45 -7.84
N GLU A 132 -17.68 -2.68 -8.15
CA GLU A 132 -17.70 -1.79 -9.31
C GLU A 132 -16.76 -0.61 -9.06
N LEU A 133 -16.80 -0.04 -7.85
CA LEU A 133 -15.85 0.99 -7.42
C LEU A 133 -14.41 0.49 -7.44
N ALA A 134 -14.18 -0.77 -7.02
CA ALA A 134 -12.87 -1.42 -7.11
C ALA A 134 -12.39 -1.56 -8.55
N GLY A 135 -13.29 -1.89 -9.49
CA GLY A 135 -12.99 -1.91 -10.92
C GLY A 135 -12.52 -0.54 -11.43
N LEU A 136 -13.28 0.53 -11.13
CA LEU A 136 -12.93 1.89 -11.53
C LEU A 136 -11.57 2.34 -10.96
N ALA A 137 -11.31 2.05 -9.69
CA ALA A 137 -10.05 2.36 -9.03
C ALA A 137 -8.85 1.68 -9.71
N VAL A 138 -8.97 0.40 -10.05
CA VAL A 138 -7.90 -0.34 -10.73
C VAL A 138 -7.68 0.17 -12.15
N THR A 139 -8.75 0.52 -12.89
CA THR A 139 -8.62 1.17 -14.20
C THR A 139 -7.89 2.50 -14.10
N ALA A 140 -8.24 3.36 -13.14
CA ALA A 140 -7.57 4.64 -12.94
C ALA A 140 -6.06 4.50 -12.63
N LEU A 141 -5.64 3.41 -11.97
CA LEU A 141 -4.24 3.12 -11.70
C LEU A 141 -3.47 2.66 -12.95
N ALA A 142 -4.12 1.92 -13.86
CA ALA A 142 -3.52 1.49 -15.12
C ALA A 142 -3.16 2.70 -16.00
N ASP A 143 -3.96 3.77 -15.94
CA ASP A 143 -3.70 5.03 -16.65
C ASP A 143 -2.62 5.89 -15.96
N GLY A 144 -2.39 5.69 -14.66
CA GLY A 144 -1.57 6.55 -13.79
C GLY A 144 -0.07 6.24 -13.70
N GLY A 145 0.43 5.20 -14.39
CA GLY A 145 1.88 4.96 -14.54
C GLY A 145 2.62 4.30 -13.36
N HIS A 146 1.94 3.96 -12.25
CA HIS A 146 2.54 3.19 -11.14
C HIS A 146 2.88 1.75 -11.51
N THR A 147 2.16 1.17 -12.47
CA THR A 147 2.43 -0.16 -13.00
C THR A 147 3.39 -0.04 -14.17
N GLY A 148 4.69 -0.19 -13.93
CA GLY A 148 5.73 -0.26 -14.96
C GLY A 148 5.60 -1.49 -15.88
N GLY A 149 4.51 -1.58 -16.64
CA GLY A 149 4.29 -2.56 -17.71
C GLY A 149 3.77 -3.94 -17.29
N THR A 150 3.59 -4.22 -16.00
CA THR A 150 2.97 -5.48 -15.52
C THR A 150 1.55 -5.24 -15.03
N PRO A 151 0.53 -5.92 -15.60
CA PRO A 151 -0.81 -5.88 -15.06
C PRO A 151 -0.80 -6.59 -13.71
N VAL A 152 -0.86 -5.82 -12.62
CA VAL A 152 -1.13 -6.38 -11.29
C VAL A 152 -2.60 -6.80 -11.30
N GLU A 153 -2.84 -8.10 -11.41
CA GLU A 153 -4.19 -8.64 -11.40
C GLU A 153 -4.77 -8.58 -9.98
N PHE A 154 -5.48 -7.49 -9.66
CA PHE A 154 -6.32 -7.37 -8.45
C PHE A 154 -7.61 -8.22 -8.56
N ARG A 155 -7.49 -9.43 -9.12
CA ARG A 155 -8.63 -10.29 -9.46
C ARG A 155 -9.47 -10.66 -8.24
N ARG A 156 -8.85 -10.92 -7.08
CA ARG A 156 -9.58 -11.30 -5.86
C ARG A 156 -10.28 -10.14 -5.18
N LEU A 157 -9.88 -8.90 -5.50
CA LEU A 157 -10.58 -7.70 -5.08
C LEU A 157 -11.82 -7.47 -5.95
N ILE A 158 -11.65 -7.48 -7.29
CA ILE A 158 -12.69 -7.14 -8.28
C ILE A 158 -13.69 -8.29 -8.51
N ALA A 159 -13.21 -9.54 -8.52
CA ALA A 159 -14.00 -10.73 -8.80
C ALA A 159 -13.63 -11.87 -7.83
N PRO A 160 -13.95 -11.74 -6.53
CA PRO A 160 -13.73 -12.79 -5.54
C PRO A 160 -14.57 -14.04 -5.88
N ASP A 161 -13.98 -15.22 -5.69
CA ASP A 161 -14.76 -16.46 -5.76
C ASP A 161 -15.60 -16.67 -4.48
N GLU A 162 -16.39 -17.75 -4.44
CA GLU A 162 -17.24 -18.05 -3.27
C GLU A 162 -16.42 -18.27 -1.99
N GLN A 163 -15.24 -18.89 -2.11
CA GLN A 163 -14.38 -19.17 -0.99
C GLN A 163 -13.73 -17.89 -0.45
N ASP A 164 -13.33 -16.99 -1.35
CA ASP A 164 -12.84 -15.65 -1.02
C ASP A 164 -13.91 -14.83 -0.28
N ARG A 165 -15.17 -14.86 -0.75
CA ARG A 165 -16.29 -14.16 -0.09
C ARG A 165 -16.59 -14.71 1.29
N GLN A 166 -16.58 -16.02 1.45
CA GLN A 166 -16.79 -16.66 2.76
C GLN A 166 -15.64 -16.36 3.74
N ALA A 167 -14.40 -16.43 3.26
CA ALA A 167 -13.22 -16.16 4.08
C ALA A 167 -13.20 -14.71 4.60
N ALA A 168 -13.60 -13.74 3.77
CA ALA A 168 -13.60 -12.32 4.07
C ALA A 168 -15.00 -11.77 4.39
N ALA A 169 -15.92 -12.60 4.90
CA ALA A 169 -17.33 -12.23 5.08
C ALA A 169 -17.53 -10.95 5.91
N LEU A 170 -16.82 -10.81 7.04
CA LEU A 170 -16.88 -9.58 7.86
C LEU A 170 -16.24 -8.38 7.14
N LEU A 171 -15.12 -8.61 6.47
CA LEU A 171 -14.37 -7.58 5.73
C LEU A 171 -15.13 -7.06 4.50
N ARG A 172 -16.14 -7.80 4.01
CA ARG A 172 -16.98 -7.40 2.88
C ARG A 172 -18.41 -7.04 3.27
N HIS A 173 -18.74 -7.03 4.57
CA HIS A 173 -20.08 -6.70 5.02
C HIS A 173 -20.28 -5.17 5.01
N PRO A 174 -21.19 -4.63 4.19
CA PRO A 174 -21.35 -3.18 4.04
C PRO A 174 -21.70 -2.50 5.36
N ASP A 175 -22.62 -3.07 6.15
CA ASP A 175 -23.03 -2.46 7.42
C ASP A 175 -21.92 -2.45 8.49
N LEU A 176 -20.96 -3.39 8.42
CA LEU A 176 -19.84 -3.42 9.37
C LEU A 176 -18.76 -2.43 8.99
N LEU A 177 -18.51 -2.26 7.68
CA LEU A 177 -17.50 -1.33 7.20
C LEU A 177 -18.01 0.11 7.06
N ALA A 178 -19.33 0.34 7.04
CA ALA A 178 -19.93 1.67 6.85
C ALA A 178 -19.30 2.77 7.73
N PRO A 179 -19.06 2.58 9.05
CA PRO A 179 -18.47 3.63 9.89
C PRO A 179 -17.06 4.04 9.47
N VAL A 180 -16.30 3.14 8.84
CA VAL A 180 -14.93 3.39 8.36
C VAL A 180 -14.94 3.87 6.91
N ALA A 181 -15.78 3.26 6.07
CA ALA A 181 -15.93 3.61 4.66
C ALA A 181 -16.42 5.06 4.49
N GLU A 182 -17.40 5.49 5.28
CA GLU A 182 -18.01 6.82 5.15
C GLU A 182 -17.06 7.98 5.53
N LEU A 183 -15.97 7.73 6.29
CA LEU A 183 -15.04 8.78 6.74
C LEU A 183 -14.43 9.58 5.59
N HIS A 184 -13.99 8.90 4.53
CA HIS A 184 -13.29 9.50 3.40
C HIS A 184 -13.84 9.05 2.04
N GLN A 185 -15.05 8.48 2.00
CA GLN A 185 -15.71 8.04 0.77
C GLN A 185 -15.81 9.17 -0.27
N THR A 186 -16.19 10.38 0.14
CA THR A 186 -16.30 11.52 -0.78
C THR A 186 -14.97 11.84 -1.45
N LEU A 187 -13.85 11.78 -0.73
CA LEU A 187 -12.52 12.02 -1.30
C LEU A 187 -12.13 10.95 -2.32
N LEU A 188 -12.54 9.69 -2.09
CA LEU A 188 -12.33 8.61 -3.06
C LEU A 188 -13.14 8.86 -4.33
N LEU A 189 -14.42 9.21 -4.18
CA LEU A 189 -15.29 9.49 -5.31
C LEU A 189 -14.82 10.72 -6.11
N ASP A 190 -14.35 11.78 -5.46
CA ASP A 190 -13.76 12.94 -6.13
C ASP A 190 -12.48 12.56 -6.88
N ARG A 191 -11.66 11.66 -6.31
CA ARG A 191 -10.42 11.19 -6.92
C ARG A 191 -10.66 10.31 -8.15
N LEU A 192 -11.75 9.54 -8.15
CA LEU A 192 -12.20 8.68 -9.26
C LEU A 192 -13.15 9.41 -10.23
N GLY A 193 -13.74 10.53 -9.80
CA GLY A 193 -14.57 11.46 -10.58
C GLY A 193 -13.75 12.42 -11.45
N PRO A 194 -14.42 13.28 -12.22
CA PRO A 194 -14.35 13.32 -13.69
C PRO A 194 -13.01 13.83 -14.25
N GLY A 195 -12.05 12.92 -14.39
CA GLY A 195 -10.98 13.02 -15.38
C GLY A 195 -11.44 12.92 -16.85
N GLN A 196 -12.74 12.98 -17.14
CA GLN A 196 -13.29 13.18 -18.49
C GLN A 196 -13.75 14.63 -18.78
N ALA A 197 -13.63 15.56 -17.82
CA ALA A 197 -14.18 16.91 -17.96
C ALA A 197 -13.15 18.03 -18.23
N LEU A 198 -11.98 17.72 -18.82
CA LEU A 198 -11.07 18.76 -19.34
C LEU A 198 -10.41 18.39 -20.68
N THR A 199 -11.25 18.05 -21.67
CA THR A 199 -10.93 18.34 -23.08
C THR A 199 -11.74 19.56 -23.49
N ALA A 200 -11.18 20.75 -23.31
CA ALA A 200 -11.67 22.00 -23.87
C ALA A 200 -10.51 22.74 -24.53
#